data_AF-A0A329VZ09-F1
#
_entry.id   AF-A0A329VZ09-F1
#
_cell.length_a   1.000
_cell.length_b   1.000
_cell.length_c   1.000
_cell.angle_alpha   90.00
_cell.angle_beta   90.00
_cell.angle_gamma   90.00
#
_symmetry.space_group_name_H-M   'P 1'
#
loop_
_entity.id
_entity.type
_entity.pdbx_description
1 polymer ?
#
loop_
_entity_poly.entity_id
_entity_poly.type
_entity_poly.pdbx_seq_one_letter_code
_entity_poly.pdbx_strand_id
1 'polypeptide(L)'
;MKDNGYIFYKRDESLILPKITEDIIEGIKCINIFFNFSMKSKDVKNMLEKCISILSIKNDQIIPAIVYYQTDTLLSYHPPHIPCCITHHGPFVEDFQQHYSLEETYDAFENKAKAQHLNIQQMKGIETLINKKYFIFQHSKLQGNFLLKKGINPDNIKNIIPPISIEEITELKIENKYINDFIKTNKNELLLFTAVARLDYFKNIDLLINSAIILLNKGIPVKIFIAGDEESKNIRRNKLISRVPPDIRNNFLYHINYPKQNYSVFLIK
;
A
#
# COMPACT_ATOMS: atom_id res chain seq x y z
N MET A 1 -22.41 -5.98 -8.27
CA MET A 1 -20.96 -6.31 -8.37
C MET A 1 -20.75 -7.82 -8.35
N LYS A 2 -21.36 -8.58 -9.28
CA LYS A 2 -21.30 -10.06 -9.26
C LYS A 2 -20.17 -10.65 -10.13
N ASP A 3 -19.45 -9.83 -10.88
CA ASP A 3 -18.58 -10.30 -11.98
C ASP A 3 -17.09 -10.01 -11.74
N ASN A 4 -16.69 -9.79 -10.49
CA ASN A 4 -15.30 -9.48 -10.11
C ASN A 4 -14.67 -10.67 -9.38
N GLY A 5 -13.34 -10.81 -9.46
CA GLY A 5 -12.60 -11.81 -8.71
C GLY A 5 -11.17 -11.35 -8.39
N TYR A 6 -10.63 -11.80 -7.26
CA TYR A 6 -9.30 -11.43 -6.79
C TYR A 6 -8.27 -12.51 -7.10
N ILE A 7 -7.07 -12.11 -7.56
CA ILE A 7 -5.89 -12.98 -7.55
C ILE A 7 -4.87 -12.40 -6.58
N PHE A 8 -4.65 -13.10 -5.47
CA PHE A 8 -3.61 -12.76 -4.50
C PHE A 8 -2.38 -13.59 -4.77
N TYR A 9 -1.19 -13.01 -4.62
CA TYR A 9 0.04 -13.79 -4.63
C TYR A 9 0.66 -13.88 -3.25
N LYS A 10 1.27 -15.04 -2.97
CA LYS A 10 2.05 -15.27 -1.76
C LYS A 10 3.36 -15.95 -2.13
N ARG A 11 4.45 -15.41 -1.60
CA ARG A 11 5.79 -16.00 -1.76
C ARG A 11 5.90 -17.24 -0.88
N ASP A 12 6.34 -18.36 -1.45
CA ASP A 12 6.60 -19.61 -0.75
C ASP A 12 7.86 -20.30 -1.31
N GLU A 13 8.95 -20.23 -0.55
CA GLU A 13 10.25 -20.78 -0.91
C GLU A 13 10.29 -22.31 -0.81
N SER A 14 9.32 -22.95 -0.14
CA SER A 14 9.27 -24.41 -0.01
C SER A 14 8.72 -25.12 -1.26
N LEU A 15 8.08 -24.37 -2.16
CA LEU A 15 7.46 -24.90 -3.35
C LEU A 15 8.46 -25.05 -4.51
N ILE A 16 8.30 -26.14 -5.26
CA ILE A 16 9.04 -26.41 -6.51
C ILE A 16 8.23 -25.99 -7.74
N LEU A 17 6.90 -26.00 -7.64
CA LEU A 17 5.96 -25.58 -8.68
C LEU A 17 4.91 -24.64 -8.08
N PRO A 18 4.34 -23.71 -8.88
CA PRO A 18 3.28 -22.85 -8.42
C PRO A 18 2.08 -23.67 -7.94
N LYS A 19 1.39 -23.18 -6.90
CA LYS A 19 0.17 -23.78 -6.36
C LYS A 19 -0.92 -22.72 -6.27
N ILE A 20 -2.18 -23.14 -6.37
CA ILE A 20 -3.32 -22.25 -6.14
C ILE A 20 -4.23 -22.78 -5.03
N THR A 21 -4.89 -21.88 -4.32
CA THR A 21 -6.06 -22.17 -3.49
C THR A 21 -7.18 -21.20 -3.85
N GLU A 22 -8.42 -21.65 -3.75
CA GLU A 22 -9.61 -20.81 -3.95
C GLU A 22 -10.17 -20.37 -2.60
N ASP A 23 -10.72 -19.16 -2.54
CA ASP A 23 -11.31 -18.58 -1.34
C ASP A 23 -12.45 -17.61 -1.72
N ILE A 24 -13.19 -17.12 -0.73
CA ILE A 24 -14.25 -16.12 -0.89
C ILE A 24 -14.08 -15.04 0.18
N ILE A 25 -13.92 -13.79 -0.25
CA ILE A 25 -13.82 -12.62 0.63
C ILE A 25 -15.02 -11.72 0.32
N GLU A 26 -15.86 -11.49 1.32
CA GLU A 26 -17.05 -10.62 1.20
C GLU A 26 -17.97 -11.01 0.01
N GLY A 27 -18.11 -12.31 -0.23
CA GLY A 27 -18.91 -12.85 -1.34
C GLY A 27 -18.23 -12.75 -2.72
N ILE A 28 -16.98 -12.26 -2.80
CA ILE A 28 -16.20 -12.17 -4.03
C ILE A 28 -15.20 -13.33 -4.10
N LYS A 29 -15.16 -14.02 -5.24
CA LYS A 29 -14.25 -15.14 -5.44
C LYS A 29 -12.80 -14.68 -5.48
N CYS A 30 -11.94 -15.44 -4.81
CA CYS A 30 -10.52 -15.18 -4.69
C CYS A 30 -9.71 -16.41 -5.09
N ILE A 31 -8.56 -16.21 -5.71
CA ILE A 31 -7.57 -17.25 -5.95
C ILE A 31 -6.25 -16.77 -5.37
N ASN A 32 -5.66 -17.56 -4.49
CA ASN A 32 -4.31 -17.32 -3.98
C ASN A 32 -3.32 -18.14 -4.80
N ILE A 33 -2.39 -17.49 -5.51
CA ILE A 33 -1.25 -18.12 -6.17
C ILE A 33 -0.02 -18.11 -5.25
N PHE A 34 0.55 -19.28 -5.02
CA PHE A 34 1.75 -19.48 -4.22
C PHE A 34 2.90 -19.84 -5.16
N PHE A 35 4.00 -19.09 -5.10
CA PHE A 35 5.20 -19.35 -5.90
C PHE A 35 6.44 -18.71 -5.28
N ASN A 36 7.63 -18.99 -5.81
CA ASN A 36 8.84 -18.23 -5.52
C ASN A 36 9.50 -17.73 -6.81
N PHE A 37 10.30 -16.67 -6.68
CA PHE A 37 10.92 -15.99 -7.82
C PHE A 37 12.01 -16.81 -8.51
N SER A 38 12.44 -17.94 -7.94
CA SER A 38 13.37 -18.87 -8.59
C SER A 38 12.70 -19.88 -9.52
N MET A 39 11.36 -19.99 -9.48
CA MET A 39 10.63 -20.86 -10.40
C MET A 39 10.77 -20.41 -11.86
N LYS A 40 10.59 -21.34 -12.80
CA LYS A 40 10.61 -21.02 -14.22
C LYS A 40 9.45 -20.07 -14.54
N SER A 41 9.75 -18.98 -15.25
CA SER A 41 8.75 -17.97 -15.63
C SER A 41 7.56 -18.55 -16.38
N LYS A 42 7.76 -19.61 -17.18
CA LYS A 42 6.69 -20.31 -17.91
C LYS A 42 5.68 -20.94 -16.96
N ASP A 43 6.12 -21.53 -15.85
CA ASP A 43 5.24 -22.21 -14.90
C ASP A 43 4.37 -21.21 -14.15
N VAL A 44 4.95 -20.09 -13.70
CA VAL A 44 4.22 -19.01 -13.04
C VAL A 44 3.21 -18.36 -14.00
N LYS A 45 3.61 -18.11 -15.25
CA LYS A 45 2.72 -17.58 -16.30
C LYS A 45 1.54 -18.51 -16.57
N ASN A 46 1.80 -19.80 -16.78
CA ASN A 46 0.74 -20.79 -17.03
C ASN A 46 -0.23 -20.87 -15.84
N MET A 47 0.28 -20.78 -14.61
CA MET A 47 -0.57 -20.78 -13.42
C MET A 47 -1.41 -19.50 -13.33
N LEU A 48 -0.81 -18.33 -13.62
CA LEU A 48 -1.53 -17.07 -13.65
C LEU A 48 -2.64 -17.06 -14.70
N GLU A 49 -2.36 -17.59 -15.90
CA GLU A 49 -3.35 -17.77 -16.97
C GLU A 49 -4.49 -18.69 -16.52
N LYS A 50 -4.18 -19.80 -15.85
CA LYS A 50 -5.19 -20.69 -15.25
C LYS A 50 -6.05 -19.96 -14.21
N CYS A 51 -5.47 -19.14 -13.34
CA CYS A 51 -6.22 -18.34 -12.37
C CYS A 51 -7.20 -17.39 -13.07
N ILE A 52 -6.74 -16.68 -14.10
CA ILE A 52 -7.58 -15.76 -14.88
C ILE A 52 -8.74 -16.54 -15.50
N SER A 53 -8.47 -17.67 -16.16
CA SER A 53 -9.49 -18.52 -16.75
C SER A 53 -10.52 -19.04 -15.75
N ILE A 54 -10.10 -19.45 -14.54
CA ILE A 54 -11.02 -19.90 -13.47
C ILE A 54 -11.98 -18.77 -13.05
N LEU A 55 -11.50 -17.52 -13.03
CA LEU A 55 -12.33 -16.35 -12.70
C LEU A 55 -13.21 -15.93 -13.89
N SER A 56 -12.74 -16.06 -15.13
CA SER A 56 -13.49 -15.68 -16.34
C SER A 56 -14.62 -16.65 -16.71
N ILE A 57 -14.38 -17.97 -16.64
CA ILE A 57 -15.36 -19.01 -17.08
C ILE A 57 -16.65 -18.99 -16.25
N LYS A 58 -16.60 -18.53 -15.01
CA LYS A 58 -17.77 -18.54 -14.11
C LYS A 58 -18.63 -17.28 -14.18
N ASN A 59 -18.22 -16.27 -14.94
CA ASN A 59 -18.94 -14.99 -15.01
C ASN A 59 -19.73 -14.80 -16.32
N ASP A 60 -19.94 -15.84 -17.14
CA ASP A 60 -20.64 -15.79 -18.44
C ASP A 60 -20.21 -14.60 -19.33
N GLN A 61 -18.95 -14.18 -19.23
CA GLN A 61 -18.48 -12.94 -19.86
C GLN A 61 -18.26 -13.14 -21.37
N ILE A 62 -19.02 -12.40 -22.17
CA ILE A 62 -18.83 -12.20 -23.61
C ILE A 62 -17.63 -11.26 -23.88
N ILE A 63 -17.24 -10.46 -22.89
CA ILE A 63 -16.20 -9.43 -22.98
C ILE A 63 -14.88 -9.98 -22.42
N PRO A 64 -13.72 -9.71 -23.06
CA PRO A 64 -12.43 -10.14 -22.54
C PRO A 64 -12.14 -9.56 -21.16
N ALA A 65 -11.73 -10.40 -20.21
CA ALA A 65 -11.33 -9.94 -18.89
C ALA A 65 -10.12 -9.00 -18.99
N ILE A 66 -10.21 -7.84 -18.33
CA ILE A 66 -9.06 -6.94 -18.13
C ILE A 66 -8.45 -7.26 -16.76
N VAL A 67 -7.14 -7.52 -16.73
CA VAL A 67 -6.42 -7.75 -15.48
C VAL A 67 -5.84 -6.44 -14.97
N TYR A 68 -6.22 -6.06 -13.74
CA TYR A 68 -5.69 -4.89 -13.07
C TYR A 68 -4.66 -5.27 -12.01
N TYR A 69 -3.48 -4.67 -12.08
CA TYR A 69 -2.40 -4.85 -11.12
C TYR A 69 -2.26 -3.65 -10.18
N GLN A 70 -1.86 -3.91 -8.93
CA GLN A 70 -1.46 -2.89 -7.96
C GLN A 70 0.06 -2.85 -7.70
N THR A 71 0.79 -3.75 -8.36
CA THR A 71 2.22 -3.96 -8.17
C THR A 71 2.84 -4.59 -9.41
N ASP A 72 4.10 -4.22 -9.66
CA ASP A 72 4.92 -4.70 -10.77
C ASP A 72 5.23 -6.19 -10.74
N THR A 73 5.21 -6.79 -9.55
CA THR A 73 5.75 -8.12 -9.27
C THR A 73 5.24 -9.21 -10.22
N LEU A 74 3.96 -9.14 -10.62
CA LEU A 74 3.33 -10.15 -11.47
C LEU A 74 3.31 -9.79 -12.95
N LEU A 75 3.64 -8.54 -13.32
CA LEU A 75 3.51 -8.07 -14.70
C LEU A 75 4.36 -8.89 -15.67
N SER A 76 5.58 -9.27 -15.26
CA SER A 76 6.48 -10.08 -16.11
C SER A 76 5.93 -11.47 -16.43
N TYR A 77 4.97 -11.97 -15.64
CA TYR A 77 4.31 -13.26 -15.85
C TYR A 77 2.96 -13.12 -16.58
N HIS A 78 2.54 -11.90 -16.95
CA HIS A 78 1.23 -11.67 -17.54
C HIS A 78 1.07 -12.38 -18.90
N PRO A 79 -0.06 -13.08 -19.14
CA PRO A 79 -0.37 -13.65 -20.44
C PRO A 79 -0.54 -12.57 -21.52
N PRO A 80 0.24 -12.57 -22.62
CA PRO A 80 0.32 -11.44 -23.54
C PRO A 80 -0.94 -11.20 -24.38
N HIS A 81 -1.87 -12.17 -24.43
CA HIS A 81 -3.11 -12.08 -25.18
C HIS A 81 -4.28 -11.52 -24.35
N ILE A 82 -4.06 -11.27 -23.06
CA ILE A 82 -5.05 -10.72 -22.14
C ILE A 82 -4.73 -9.23 -21.96
N PRO A 83 -5.71 -8.32 -22.03
CA PRO A 83 -5.47 -6.92 -21.74
C PRO A 83 -5.19 -6.73 -20.23
N CYS A 84 -4.25 -5.83 -19.91
CA CYS A 84 -4.00 -5.45 -18.53
C CYS A 84 -3.70 -3.97 -18.34
N CYS A 85 -3.92 -3.53 -17.11
CA CYS A 85 -3.51 -2.21 -16.62
C CYS A 85 -2.90 -2.30 -15.23
N ILE A 86 -2.11 -1.31 -14.83
CA ILE A 86 -1.47 -1.25 -13.51
C ILE A 86 -1.62 0.12 -12.87
N THR A 87 -1.78 0.15 -11.55
CA THR A 87 -1.53 1.30 -10.70
C THR A 87 -0.40 1.01 -9.73
N HIS A 88 0.52 1.97 -9.55
CA HIS A 88 1.62 1.84 -8.58
C HIS A 88 1.22 2.47 -7.25
N HIS A 89 0.80 1.67 -6.26
CA HIS A 89 0.35 2.21 -4.97
C HIS A 89 1.48 2.70 -4.06
N GLY A 90 2.70 2.18 -4.24
CA GLY A 90 3.89 2.59 -3.51
C GLY A 90 4.83 3.46 -4.35
N PRO A 91 5.73 4.22 -3.72
CA PRO A 91 6.80 4.92 -4.42
C PRO A 91 7.79 3.93 -5.07
N PHE A 92 8.49 4.40 -6.10
CA PHE A 92 9.60 3.65 -6.71
C PHE A 92 10.85 3.79 -5.84
N VAL A 93 11.54 2.69 -5.55
CA VAL A 93 12.77 2.70 -4.73
C VAL A 93 13.82 3.58 -5.40
N GLU A 94 14.02 3.42 -6.69
CA GLU A 94 15.00 4.22 -7.44
C GLU A 94 14.67 5.72 -7.44
N ASP A 95 13.41 6.10 -7.61
CA ASP A 95 12.98 7.51 -7.54
C ASP A 95 13.23 8.09 -6.14
N PHE A 96 12.95 7.30 -5.09
CA PHE A 96 13.19 7.70 -3.72
C PHE A 96 14.69 7.90 -3.42
N GLN A 97 15.54 6.99 -3.92
CA GLN A 97 17.00 7.08 -3.75
C GLN A 97 17.63 8.31 -4.41
N GLN A 98 16.96 8.94 -5.37
CA GLN A 98 17.45 10.19 -5.97
C GLN A 98 17.32 11.40 -5.03
N HIS A 99 16.49 11.30 -3.99
CA HIS A 99 16.14 12.42 -3.12
C HIS A 99 16.55 12.21 -1.66
N TYR A 100 16.82 10.96 -1.25
CA TYR A 100 17.09 10.59 0.13
C TYR A 100 18.33 9.69 0.24
N SER A 101 18.89 9.61 1.44
CA SER A 101 20.03 8.73 1.71
C SER A 101 19.65 7.24 1.59
N LEU A 102 20.66 6.39 1.46
CA LEU A 102 20.47 4.93 1.45
C LEU A 102 19.85 4.42 2.76
N GLU A 103 20.25 4.99 3.90
CA GLU A 103 19.71 4.60 5.20
C GLU A 103 18.22 4.94 5.31
N GLU A 104 17.83 6.15 4.90
CA GLU A 104 16.43 6.57 4.85
C GLU A 104 15.63 5.71 3.87
N THR A 105 16.22 5.34 2.73
CA THR A 105 15.58 4.41 1.80
C THR A 105 15.33 3.06 2.48
N TYR A 106 16.30 2.52 3.20
CA TYR A 106 16.12 1.23 3.89
C TYR A 106 15.08 1.31 5.00
N ASP A 107 15.02 2.40 5.77
CA ASP A 107 13.95 2.61 6.78
C ASP A 107 12.58 2.77 6.10
N ALA A 108 12.51 3.50 4.97
CA ALA A 108 11.27 3.76 4.24
C ALA A 108 10.67 2.50 3.61
N PHE A 109 11.52 1.62 3.10
CA PHE A 109 11.14 0.33 2.53
C PHE A 109 11.37 -0.83 3.52
N GLU A 110 11.32 -0.55 4.83
CA GLU A 110 11.47 -1.44 5.99
C GLU A 110 12.87 -1.98 6.27
N ASN A 111 13.61 -2.44 5.26
CA ASN A 111 15.01 -2.82 5.41
C ASN A 111 15.73 -2.91 4.06
N LYS A 112 17.06 -3.07 4.10
CA LYS A 112 17.93 -3.21 2.93
C LYS A 112 17.48 -4.34 1.99
N ALA A 113 17.22 -5.53 2.52
CA ALA A 113 16.88 -6.69 1.70
C ALA A 113 15.55 -6.48 0.96
N LYS A 114 14.54 -5.92 1.64
CA LYS A 114 13.25 -5.60 1.05
C LYS A 114 13.35 -4.48 0.01
N ALA A 115 14.08 -3.40 0.31
CA ALA A 115 14.31 -2.30 -0.61
C ALA A 115 14.99 -2.78 -1.91
N GLN A 116 16.04 -3.59 -1.79
CA GLN A 116 16.75 -4.17 -2.94
C GLN A 116 15.84 -5.10 -3.75
N HIS A 117 15.10 -5.97 -3.08
CA HIS A 117 14.15 -6.85 -3.73
C HIS A 117 13.08 -6.07 -4.50
N LEU A 118 12.46 -5.06 -3.85
CA LEU A 118 11.46 -4.21 -4.46
C LEU A 118 12.02 -3.47 -5.69
N ASN A 119 13.22 -2.91 -5.59
CA ASN A 119 13.85 -2.22 -6.72
C ASN A 119 14.01 -3.17 -7.92
N ILE A 120 14.49 -4.39 -7.70
CA ILE A 120 14.64 -5.39 -8.76
C ILE A 120 13.29 -5.71 -9.40
N GLN A 121 12.23 -5.92 -8.61
CA GLN A 121 10.91 -6.23 -9.16
C GLN A 121 10.28 -5.04 -9.89
N GLN A 122 10.43 -3.83 -9.36
CA GLN A 122 9.97 -2.59 -10.00
C GLN A 122 10.66 -2.38 -11.35
N MET A 123 11.98 -2.60 -11.43
CA MET A 123 12.72 -2.46 -12.70
C MET A 123 12.26 -3.48 -13.74
N LYS A 124 12.05 -4.74 -13.34
CA LYS A 124 11.49 -5.78 -14.24
C LYS A 124 10.07 -5.44 -14.70
N GLY A 125 9.25 -4.87 -13.81
CA GLY A 125 7.91 -4.40 -14.14
C GLY A 125 7.96 -3.28 -15.18
N ILE A 126 8.76 -2.25 -14.95
CA ILE A 126 8.93 -1.12 -15.86
C ILE A 126 9.42 -1.59 -17.24
N GLU A 127 10.43 -2.47 -17.29
CA GLU A 127 10.89 -3.06 -18.55
C GLU A 127 9.75 -3.81 -19.28
N THR A 128 8.94 -4.55 -18.53
CA THR A 128 7.76 -5.23 -19.08
C THR A 128 6.74 -4.22 -19.63
N LEU A 129 6.47 -3.13 -18.91
CA LEU A 129 5.54 -2.07 -19.34
C LEU A 129 6.01 -1.42 -20.64
N ILE A 130 7.31 -1.15 -20.78
CA ILE A 130 7.91 -0.61 -22.00
C ILE A 130 7.76 -1.60 -23.15
N ASN A 131 8.20 -2.84 -22.95
CA ASN A 131 8.27 -3.86 -24.00
C ASN A 131 6.88 -4.33 -24.48
N LYS A 132 5.92 -4.44 -23.55
CA LYS A 132 4.57 -4.94 -23.83
C LYS A 132 3.56 -3.84 -24.09
N LYS A 133 3.93 -2.57 -23.84
CA LYS A 133 3.07 -1.40 -24.04
C LYS A 133 1.76 -1.51 -23.25
N TYR A 134 1.80 -2.06 -22.04
CA TYR A 134 0.64 -2.13 -21.16
C TYR A 134 0.22 -0.75 -20.64
N PHE A 135 -1.05 -0.63 -20.25
CA PHE A 135 -1.61 0.62 -19.74
C PHE A 135 -1.27 0.85 -18.26
N ILE A 136 -1.02 2.10 -17.92
CA ILE A 136 -0.76 2.54 -16.55
C ILE A 136 -1.85 3.52 -16.15
N PHE A 137 -2.47 3.25 -15.01
CA PHE A 137 -3.38 4.14 -14.33
C PHE A 137 -2.60 4.89 -13.25
N GLN A 138 -2.34 6.16 -13.52
CA GLN A 138 -1.55 7.02 -12.66
C GLN A 138 -2.45 7.78 -11.69
N HIS A 139 -2.10 7.80 -10.41
CA HIS A 139 -2.71 8.69 -9.40
C HIS A 139 -1.79 9.84 -8.97
N SER A 140 -0.49 9.79 -9.30
CA SER A 140 0.52 10.76 -8.87
C SER A 140 1.35 11.28 -10.05
N LYS A 141 1.41 12.62 -10.21
CA LYS A 141 2.27 13.29 -11.20
C LYS A 141 3.74 12.94 -11.05
N LEU A 142 4.23 12.77 -9.83
CA LEU A 142 5.63 12.40 -9.56
C LEU A 142 5.95 11.02 -10.13
N GLN A 143 5.10 10.03 -9.84
CA GLN A 143 5.25 8.68 -10.39
C GLN A 143 5.15 8.68 -11.92
N GLY A 144 4.21 9.45 -12.48
CA GLY A 144 4.08 9.61 -13.93
C GLY A 144 5.35 10.14 -14.57
N ASN A 145 5.91 11.22 -14.02
CA ASN A 145 7.16 11.81 -14.50
C ASN A 145 8.34 10.84 -14.41
N PHE A 146 8.42 10.05 -13.34
CA PHE A 146 9.43 9.00 -13.21
C PHE A 146 9.29 7.94 -14.32
N LEU A 147 8.08 7.45 -14.56
CA LEU A 147 7.80 6.46 -15.60
C LEU A 147 8.08 6.99 -17.02
N LEU A 148 7.75 8.26 -17.28
CA LEU A 148 8.09 8.93 -18.53
C LEU A 148 9.61 9.01 -18.75
N LYS A 149 10.37 9.38 -17.70
CA LYS A 149 11.85 9.38 -17.76
C LYS A 149 12.42 7.98 -18.02
N LYS A 150 11.71 6.92 -17.62
CA LYS A 150 12.08 5.52 -17.90
C LYS A 150 11.79 5.07 -19.33
N GLY A 151 11.12 5.89 -20.15
CA GLY A 151 10.83 5.59 -21.55
C GLY A 151 9.45 4.97 -21.78
N ILE A 152 8.55 5.02 -20.80
CA ILE A 152 7.15 4.64 -21.02
C ILE A 152 6.49 5.62 -22.00
N ASN A 153 5.76 5.09 -22.98
CA ASN A 153 4.99 5.91 -23.91
C ASN A 153 3.89 6.69 -23.15
N PRO A 154 3.86 8.05 -23.25
CA PRO A 154 2.79 8.87 -22.67
C PRO A 154 1.37 8.39 -22.99
N ASP A 155 1.13 7.86 -24.19
CA ASP A 155 -0.21 7.39 -24.61
C ASP A 155 -0.73 6.23 -23.75
N ASN A 156 0.18 5.47 -23.14
CA ASN A 156 -0.14 4.35 -22.27
C ASN A 156 -0.42 4.77 -20.83
N ILE A 157 -0.15 6.02 -20.46
CA ILE A 157 -0.38 6.54 -19.10
C ILE A 157 -1.71 7.29 -19.08
N LYS A 158 -2.67 6.80 -18.30
CA LYS A 158 -3.96 7.45 -18.08
C LYS A 158 -4.04 7.94 -16.63
N ASN A 159 -4.30 9.23 -16.47
CA ASN A 159 -4.50 9.81 -15.15
C ASN A 159 -5.87 9.42 -14.61
N ILE A 160 -5.91 8.85 -13.41
CA ILE A 160 -7.14 8.50 -12.70
C ILE A 160 -7.17 9.21 -11.35
N ILE A 161 -8.35 9.70 -10.98
CA ILE A 161 -8.58 10.26 -9.65
C ILE A 161 -9.39 9.20 -8.88
N PRO A 162 -8.81 8.53 -7.87
CA PRO A 162 -9.56 7.56 -7.09
C PRO A 162 -10.75 8.26 -6.42
N PRO A 163 -11.96 7.68 -6.47
CA PRO A 163 -13.11 8.28 -5.85
C PRO A 163 -12.92 8.31 -4.32
N ILE A 164 -13.27 9.44 -3.71
CA ILE A 164 -13.38 9.56 -2.26
C ILE A 164 -14.85 9.33 -1.93
N SER A 165 -15.17 8.15 -1.38
CA SER A 165 -16.49 7.90 -0.81
C SER A 165 -16.61 8.67 0.49
N ILE A 166 -17.56 9.59 0.57
CA ILE A 166 -17.92 10.27 1.81
C ILE A 166 -19.12 9.51 2.37
N GLU A 167 -18.90 8.75 3.45
CA GLU A 167 -20.00 8.21 4.25
C GLU A 167 -20.46 9.31 5.20
N GLU A 168 -21.76 9.63 5.19
CA GLU A 168 -22.34 10.53 6.20
C GLU A 168 -22.32 9.83 7.56
N ILE A 169 -21.39 10.25 8.41
CA ILE A 169 -21.33 9.76 9.80
C ILE A 169 -22.32 10.59 10.62
N THR A 170 -23.49 10.02 10.90
CA THR A 170 -24.58 10.70 11.61
C THR A 170 -24.43 10.68 13.13
N GLU A 171 -23.69 9.73 13.69
CA GLU A 171 -23.35 9.69 15.13
C GLU A 171 -21.92 9.17 15.35
N LEU A 172 -21.05 10.01 15.93
CA LEU A 172 -19.75 9.60 16.45
C LEU A 172 -19.86 9.39 17.96
N LYS A 173 -19.99 8.14 18.39
CA LYS A 173 -19.78 7.76 19.81
C LYS A 173 -18.39 7.19 19.96
N ILE A 174 -17.46 8.01 20.47
CA ILE A 174 -16.18 7.51 20.96
C ILE A 174 -16.48 6.84 22.30
N GLU A 175 -16.58 5.51 22.33
CA GLU A 175 -16.89 4.76 23.55
C GLU A 175 -15.71 4.72 24.54
N ASN A 176 -14.50 4.99 24.06
CA ASN A 176 -13.29 4.94 24.88
C ASN A 176 -13.14 6.19 25.75
N LYS A 177 -13.48 6.05 27.05
CA LYS A 177 -13.36 7.12 28.06
C LYS A 177 -11.96 7.73 28.14
N TYR A 178 -10.90 6.93 27.98
CA TYR A 178 -9.52 7.42 28.07
C TYR A 178 -9.18 8.34 26.89
N ILE A 179 -9.59 7.98 25.67
CA ILE A 179 -9.45 8.86 24.51
C ILE A 179 -10.26 10.13 24.72
N ASN A 180 -11.52 10.02 25.15
CA ASN A 180 -12.38 11.17 25.43
C ASN A 180 -11.79 12.13 26.45
N ASP A 181 -11.18 11.61 27.51
CA ASP A 181 -10.56 12.45 28.55
C ASP A 181 -9.26 13.09 28.05
N PHE A 182 -8.49 12.41 27.22
CA PHE A 182 -7.28 12.99 26.62
C PHE A 182 -7.59 14.12 25.64
N ILE A 183 -8.52 13.91 24.70
CA ILE A 183 -8.81 14.88 23.62
C ILE A 183 -9.51 16.15 24.10
N LYS A 184 -10.03 16.18 25.33
CA LYS A 184 -10.55 17.41 25.94
C LYS A 184 -9.41 18.42 26.09
N THR A 185 -9.52 19.55 25.41
CA THR A 185 -8.54 20.64 25.46
C THR A 185 -9.04 21.83 26.25
N ASN A 186 -8.13 22.51 26.94
CA ASN A 186 -8.40 23.83 27.52
C ASN A 186 -8.45 24.91 26.44
N LYS A 187 -8.99 26.10 26.76
CA LYS A 187 -9.20 27.21 25.79
C LYS A 187 -7.95 27.64 25.01
N ASN A 188 -6.74 27.45 25.57
CA ASN A 188 -5.47 27.85 24.96
C ASN A 188 -4.60 26.66 24.54
N GLU A 189 -5.11 25.42 24.64
CA GLU A 189 -4.39 24.19 24.34
C GLU A 189 -4.76 23.65 22.95
N LEU A 190 -3.77 23.29 22.16
CA LEU A 190 -3.97 22.72 20.83
C LEU A 190 -3.99 21.19 20.89
N LEU A 191 -4.95 20.56 20.20
CA LEU A 191 -4.89 19.13 19.91
C LEU A 191 -4.37 18.92 18.49
N LEU A 192 -3.18 18.34 18.37
CA LEU A 192 -2.66 17.84 17.11
C LEU A 192 -2.98 16.35 17.01
N PHE A 193 -3.53 15.90 15.89
CA PHE A 193 -3.85 14.49 15.73
C PHE A 193 -3.52 13.96 14.34
N THR A 194 -3.28 12.65 14.28
CA THR A 194 -3.14 11.91 13.03
C THR A 194 -3.69 10.51 13.19
N ALA A 195 -4.39 10.03 12.16
CA ALA A 195 -4.93 8.68 12.10
C ALA A 195 -4.49 8.03 10.79
N VAL A 196 -3.72 6.95 10.88
CA VAL A 196 -3.16 6.25 9.72
C VAL A 196 -3.32 4.74 9.86
N ALA A 197 -3.48 4.04 8.74
CA ALA A 197 -3.59 2.58 8.76
C ALA A 197 -2.28 1.90 9.23
N ARG A 198 -1.14 2.47 8.87
CA ARG A 198 0.20 2.02 9.30
C ARG A 198 1.04 3.22 9.69
N LEU A 199 1.84 3.08 10.74
CA LEU A 199 2.87 4.05 11.10
C LEU A 199 4.11 3.78 10.25
N ASP A 200 4.05 4.07 8.95
CA ASP A 200 5.20 3.93 8.05
C ASP A 200 5.97 5.24 7.88
N TYR A 201 7.17 5.16 7.29
CA TYR A 201 8.05 6.30 7.05
C TYR A 201 7.35 7.41 6.25
N PHE A 202 6.57 7.04 5.24
CA PHE A 202 5.93 7.98 4.32
C PHE A 202 4.84 8.83 4.97
N LYS A 203 4.35 8.46 6.17
CA LYS A 203 3.40 9.29 6.93
C LYS A 203 4.06 10.43 7.70
N ASN A 204 5.40 10.46 7.79
CA ASN A 204 6.17 11.52 8.44
C ASN A 204 5.69 11.83 9.88
N ILE A 205 5.28 10.80 10.64
CA ILE A 205 4.83 10.96 12.04
C ILE A 205 5.93 11.56 12.92
N ASP A 206 7.19 11.28 12.59
CA ASP A 206 8.36 11.87 13.23
C ASP A 206 8.34 13.41 13.19
N LEU A 207 7.90 14.01 12.08
CA LEU A 207 7.79 15.47 11.93
C LEU A 207 6.72 16.04 12.86
N LEU A 208 5.59 15.36 13.00
CA LEU A 208 4.53 15.73 13.93
C LEU A 208 5.04 15.72 15.38
N ILE A 209 5.73 14.65 15.77
CA ILE A 209 6.30 14.51 17.11
C ILE A 209 7.33 15.61 17.38
N ASN A 210 8.29 15.82 16.48
CA ASN A 210 9.34 16.83 16.68
C ASN A 210 8.74 18.24 16.78
N SER A 211 7.75 18.56 15.93
CA SER A 211 7.08 19.86 15.97
C SER A 211 6.35 20.08 17.30
N ALA A 212 5.68 19.05 17.80
CA ALA A 212 5.02 19.09 19.10
C ALA A 212 6.00 19.32 20.26
N ILE A 213 7.14 18.61 20.26
CA ILE A 213 8.20 18.82 21.27
C ILE A 213 8.69 20.27 21.23
N ILE A 214 8.92 20.84 20.05
CA ILE A 214 9.34 22.23 19.89
C ILE A 214 8.30 23.21 20.45
N LEU A 215 7.01 22.96 20.20
CA LEU A 215 5.93 23.81 20.70
C LEU A 215 5.85 23.76 22.24
N LEU A 216 5.91 22.56 22.82
CA LEU A 216 5.89 22.37 24.27
C LEU A 216 7.09 23.05 24.94
N ASN A 217 8.29 22.93 24.35
CA ASN A 217 9.49 23.60 24.85
C ASN A 217 9.42 25.14 24.76
N LYS A 218 8.57 25.68 23.88
CA LYS A 218 8.29 27.13 23.78
C LYS A 218 7.17 27.58 24.72
N GLY A 219 6.66 26.70 25.58
CA GLY A 219 5.55 26.99 26.48
C GLY A 219 4.18 27.05 25.79
N ILE A 220 4.07 26.55 24.55
CA ILE A 220 2.80 26.45 23.85
C ILE A 220 2.16 25.12 24.26
N PRO A 221 1.00 25.12 24.94
CA PRO A 221 0.38 23.89 25.42
C PRO A 221 -0.24 23.12 24.24
N VAL A 222 0.23 21.89 24.04
CA VAL A 222 -0.21 21.01 22.96
C VAL A 222 -0.44 19.60 23.50
N LYS A 223 -1.49 18.93 23.01
CA LYS A 223 -1.71 17.48 23.13
C LYS A 223 -1.61 16.84 21.76
N ILE A 224 -1.09 15.61 21.73
CA ILE A 224 -0.78 14.89 20.50
C ILE A 224 -1.45 13.53 20.54
N PHE A 225 -2.33 13.27 19.59
CA PHE A 225 -3.02 11.99 19.43
C PHE A 225 -2.58 11.30 18.15
N ILE A 226 -1.95 10.12 18.25
CA ILE A 226 -1.47 9.34 17.11
C ILE A 226 -2.19 8.00 17.12
N ALA A 227 -3.07 7.79 16.14
CA ALA A 227 -3.77 6.52 15.93
C ALA A 227 -3.19 5.78 14.72
N GLY A 228 -2.74 4.54 14.91
CA GLY A 228 -2.27 3.71 13.81
C GLY A 228 -1.50 2.46 14.21
N ASP A 229 -1.21 1.64 13.19
CA ASP A 229 -0.72 0.27 13.30
C ASP A 229 -1.68 -0.67 14.06
N GLU A 230 -1.47 -1.97 13.84
CA GLU A 230 -2.05 -3.05 14.65
C GLU A 230 -1.23 -3.28 15.92
N GLU A 231 -1.78 -3.98 16.90
CA GLU A 231 -1.08 -4.27 18.17
C GLU A 231 0.24 -5.03 17.96
N SER A 232 0.24 -5.97 17.01
CA SER A 232 1.39 -6.81 16.64
C SER A 232 2.57 -6.04 16.04
N LYS A 233 2.36 -4.79 15.57
CA LYS A 233 3.39 -3.95 14.92
C LYS A 233 3.85 -2.86 15.87
N ASN A 234 4.70 -3.22 16.83
CA ASN A 234 5.14 -2.32 17.89
C ASN A 234 6.51 -1.63 17.65
N ILE A 235 7.36 -2.15 16.77
CA ILE A 235 8.75 -1.67 16.62
C ILE A 235 8.80 -0.18 16.28
N ARG A 236 8.10 0.25 15.22
CA ARG A 236 8.10 1.65 14.79
C ARG A 236 7.39 2.55 15.78
N ARG A 237 6.28 2.09 16.37
CA ARG A 237 5.58 2.80 17.45
C ARG A 237 6.50 3.04 18.65
N ASN A 238 7.25 2.03 19.10
CA ASN A 238 8.19 2.14 20.21
C ASN A 238 9.34 3.10 19.87
N LYS A 239 9.86 3.07 18.64
CA LYS A 239 10.84 4.05 18.15
C LYS A 239 10.28 5.48 18.25
N LEU A 240 9.05 5.71 17.80
CA LEU A 240 8.38 7.02 17.89
C LEU A 240 8.18 7.48 19.34
N ILE A 241 7.68 6.59 20.22
CA ILE A 241 7.50 6.86 21.65
C ILE A 241 8.83 7.23 22.32
N SER A 242 9.90 6.51 22.00
CA SER A 242 11.22 6.75 22.60
C SER A 242 11.81 8.13 22.28
N ARG A 243 11.33 8.80 21.21
CA ARG A 243 11.75 10.17 20.86
C ARG A 243 11.16 11.23 21.79
N VAL A 244 10.12 10.91 22.56
CA VAL A 244 9.44 11.86 23.44
C VAL A 244 10.16 11.92 24.79
N PRO A 245 10.69 13.10 25.19
CA PRO A 245 11.30 13.33 26.49
C PRO A 245 10.35 12.97 27.65
N PRO A 246 10.82 12.32 28.72
CA PRO A 246 9.97 11.80 29.80
C PRO A 246 9.03 12.83 30.45
N ASP A 247 9.50 14.06 30.59
CA ASP A 247 8.82 15.20 31.21
C ASP A 247 7.57 15.66 30.44
N ILE A 248 7.54 15.46 29.13
CA ILE A 248 6.41 15.86 28.27
C ILE A 248 5.61 14.67 27.71
N ARG A 249 5.87 13.44 28.16
CA ARG A 249 5.17 12.25 27.66
C ARG A 249 3.66 12.27 27.89
N ASN A 250 3.20 12.91 28.96
CA ASN A 250 1.77 13.00 29.27
C ASN A 250 0.98 13.81 28.23
N ASN A 251 1.67 14.58 27.38
CA ASN A 251 1.08 15.30 26.26
C ASN A 251 0.88 14.43 25.01
N PHE A 252 1.33 13.17 25.01
CA PHE A 252 1.26 12.27 23.87
C PHE A 252 0.41 11.03 24.18
N LEU A 253 -0.55 10.75 23.30
CA LEU A 253 -1.36 9.54 23.32
C LEU A 253 -1.20 8.77 22.02
N TYR A 254 -0.81 7.50 22.13
CA TYR A 254 -0.73 6.55 21.01
C TYR A 254 -1.86 5.54 21.12
N HIS A 255 -2.60 5.35 20.03
CA HIS A 255 -3.70 4.39 19.94
C HIS A 255 -3.53 3.45 18.76
N ILE A 256 -3.95 2.20 18.93
CA ILE A 256 -3.91 1.15 17.90
C ILE A 256 -5.16 1.30 17.04
N ASN A 257 -5.03 1.22 15.71
CA ASN A 257 -6.19 1.17 14.83
C ASN A 257 -6.68 -0.27 14.65
N TYR A 258 -8.00 -0.46 14.60
CA TYR A 258 -8.58 -1.72 14.12
C TYR A 258 -8.33 -1.86 12.61
N PRO A 259 -7.98 -3.05 12.12
CA PRO A 259 -7.52 -3.23 10.75
C PRO A 259 -8.64 -2.89 9.75
N LYS A 260 -8.35 -1.95 8.83
CA LYS A 260 -9.01 -1.95 7.52
C LYS A 260 -8.26 -2.94 6.64
N GLN A 261 -8.97 -3.97 6.16
CA GLN A 261 -8.42 -4.91 5.20
C GLN A 261 -8.01 -4.12 3.94
N ASN A 262 -6.76 -4.27 3.50
CA ASN A 262 -6.33 -3.69 2.23
C ASN A 262 -6.75 -4.65 1.12
N TYR A 263 -7.78 -4.27 0.35
CA TYR A 263 -8.25 -5.03 -0.80
C TYR A 263 -7.55 -4.57 -2.09
N SER A 264 -7.34 -5.52 -3.01
CA SER A 264 -6.70 -5.27 -4.29
C SER A 264 -7.34 -6.06 -5.42
N VAL A 265 -8.36 -5.53 -6.13
CA VAL A 265 -8.69 -5.78 -7.57
C VAL A 265 -9.72 -4.73 -8.03
N PHE A 266 -9.58 -4.25 -9.27
CA PHE A 266 -10.67 -3.69 -10.06
C PHE A 266 -10.80 -4.44 -11.39
N LEU A 267 -12.00 -4.89 -11.73
CA LEU A 267 -12.38 -5.30 -13.09
C LEU A 267 -13.19 -4.11 -13.65
N ILE A 268 -12.75 -3.53 -14.77
CA ILE A 268 -13.54 -2.53 -15.50
C ILE A 268 -14.24 -3.26 -16.64
N LYS A 269 -15.57 -3.09 -16.71
CA LYS A 269 -16.45 -3.66 -17.73
C LYS A 269 -15.99 -3.37 -19.15
#